data_AF-A0A0L0EZW2-F1
#
_entry.id   AF-A0A0L0EZW2-F1
#
_cell.length_a   1.000
_cell.length_b   1.000
_cell.length_c   1.000
_cell.angle_alpha   90.00
_cell.angle_beta   90.00
_cell.angle_gamma   90.00
#
_symmetry.space_group_name_H-M   'P 1'
#
loop_
_entity.id
_entity.type
_entity.pdbx_description
1 polymer ?
#
loop_
_entity_poly.entity_id
_entity_poly.type
_entity_poly.pdbx_seq_one_letter_code
_entity_poly.pdbx_strand_id
1 'polypeptide(L)'
;MYTATITAATEAATAQLESVTSLVLDVCVTAPIIVLPMSLSTNEIIVANLGVLTVSNQNQASRELMQQKSGLRGESDVYTIGLQDMSLFTSDITNLEQ
;
A
#
# COMPACT_ATOMS: atom_id res chain seq x y z
N MET A 1 -25.37 23.61 55.19
CA MET A 1 -25.82 23.71 53.78
C MET A 1 -24.56 23.62 52.93
N TYR A 2 -24.27 22.47 52.32
CA TYR A 2 -23.03 22.21 51.57
C TYR A 2 -23.36 22.24 50.08
N THR A 3 -22.90 23.28 49.37
CA THR A 3 -23.07 23.40 47.92
C THR A 3 -21.82 22.86 47.24
N ALA A 4 -21.88 21.64 46.70
CA ALA A 4 -20.86 21.12 45.82
C ALA A 4 -21.19 21.56 44.38
N THR A 5 -20.38 22.45 43.84
CA THR A 5 -20.42 22.86 42.43
C THR A 5 -19.84 21.73 41.60
N ILE A 6 -20.71 20.92 40.98
CA ILE A 6 -20.28 19.95 39.95
C ILE A 6 -20.10 20.74 38.64
N THR A 7 -19.09 21.61 38.62
CA THR A 7 -18.55 22.29 37.42
C THR A 7 -17.24 21.61 37.03
N ALA A 8 -17.24 20.28 37.06
CA ALA A 8 -16.15 19.47 36.56
C ALA A 8 -16.73 18.48 35.57
N ALA A 9 -17.37 19.02 34.53
CA ALA A 9 -17.43 18.46 33.17
C ALA A 9 -17.20 16.95 33.10
N THR A 10 -18.09 16.21 33.74
CA THR A 10 -18.20 14.77 33.62
C THR A 10 -18.71 14.50 32.21
N GLU A 11 -17.91 13.75 31.45
CA GLU A 11 -18.43 12.66 30.63
C GLU A 11 -19.55 12.99 29.63
N ALA A 12 -19.18 13.47 28.44
CA ALA A 12 -19.82 13.15 27.14
C ALA A 12 -19.47 14.28 26.16
N ALA A 13 -18.59 14.15 25.20
CA ALA A 13 -18.00 12.99 24.60
C ALA A 13 -16.53 13.32 24.42
N THR A 14 -15.67 12.44 24.94
CA THR A 14 -14.62 11.81 24.13
C THR A 14 -14.45 12.60 22.83
N ALA A 15 -13.47 13.50 22.72
CA ALA A 15 -12.12 13.06 22.40
C ALA A 15 -12.18 11.68 21.72
N GLN A 16 -12.96 11.58 20.63
CA GLN A 16 -12.56 10.77 19.49
C GLN A 16 -11.26 11.42 19.05
N LEU A 17 -10.20 11.11 19.79
CA LEU A 17 -8.92 10.84 19.21
C LEU A 17 -9.29 9.81 18.13
N GLU A 18 -9.63 10.29 16.93
CA GLU A 18 -9.58 9.42 15.78
C GLU A 18 -8.19 8.84 15.86
N SER A 19 -8.11 7.56 16.23
CA SER A 19 -6.84 6.92 16.49
C SER A 19 -6.11 6.94 15.15
N VAL A 20 -5.24 7.94 14.96
CA VAL A 20 -4.39 8.06 13.78
C VAL A 20 -3.52 6.82 13.83
N THR A 21 -3.97 5.80 13.12
CA THR A 21 -3.35 4.49 13.12
C THR A 21 -2.35 4.53 11.99
N SER A 22 -1.11 4.89 12.31
CA SER A 22 -0.03 4.85 11.32
C SER A 22 0.29 3.39 11.00
N LEU A 23 -0.14 2.93 9.83
CA LEU A 23 0.11 1.58 9.35
C LEU A 23 1.49 1.54 8.67
N VAL A 24 2.36 0.63 9.10
CA VAL A 24 3.56 0.25 8.34
C VAL A 24 3.21 -0.97 7.50
N LEU A 25 3.29 -0.83 6.19
CA LEU A 25 3.07 -1.85 5.18
C LEU A 25 4.42 -2.30 4.63
N ASP A 26 4.62 -3.62 4.63
CA ASP A 26 5.67 -4.31 3.89
C ASP A 26 5.05 -5.58 3.28
N VAL A 27 4.69 -5.47 2.01
CA VAL A 27 3.99 -6.51 1.26
C VAL A 27 4.93 -7.01 0.17
N CYS A 28 5.10 -8.32 0.11
CA CYS A 28 5.83 -9.01 -0.95
C CYS A 28 4.94 -10.15 -1.47
N VAL A 29 4.52 -10.05 -2.73
CA VAL A 29 3.67 -11.06 -3.37
C VAL A 29 4.25 -11.47 -4.71
N THR A 30 4.15 -12.76 -5.02
CA THR A 30 4.43 -13.25 -6.37
C THR A 30 3.38 -12.68 -7.32
N ALA A 31 3.85 -12.01 -8.37
CA ALA A 31 2.99 -11.40 -9.37
C ALA A 31 2.52 -12.46 -10.38
N PRO A 32 1.33 -12.27 -11.01
CA PRO A 32 0.81 -13.23 -11.96
C PRO A 32 1.65 -13.31 -13.24
N ILE A 33 1.64 -14.49 -13.89
CA ILE A 33 2.18 -14.68 -15.24
C ILE A 33 1.08 -14.40 -16.25
N ILE A 34 1.37 -13.53 -17.23
CA ILE A 34 0.45 -13.21 -18.33
C ILE A 34 0.93 -13.95 -19.58
N VAL A 35 0.02 -14.66 -20.24
CA VAL A 35 0.26 -15.31 -21.54
C VAL A 35 -0.69 -14.72 -22.58
N LEU A 36 -0.15 -14.18 -23.66
CA LEU A 36 -0.93 -13.56 -24.74
C LEU A 36 -0.60 -14.20 -26.10
N PRO A 37 -1.61 -14.57 -26.91
CA PRO A 37 -1.37 -14.97 -28.30
C PRO A 37 -0.94 -13.77 -29.13
N MET A 38 0.08 -13.95 -29.98
CA MET A 38 0.53 -12.89 -30.90
C MET A 38 -0.27 -12.84 -32.19
N SER A 39 -0.81 -13.97 -32.61
CA SER A 39 -1.66 -14.08 -33.79
C SER A 39 -2.69 -15.19 -33.61
N LEU A 40 -3.80 -15.10 -34.34
CA LEU A 40 -4.79 -16.18 -34.45
C LEU A 40 -4.33 -17.30 -35.39
N SER A 41 -3.31 -17.05 -36.22
CA SER A 41 -2.83 -17.98 -37.23
C SER A 41 -1.58 -18.77 -36.83
N THR A 42 -0.95 -18.43 -35.69
CA THR A 42 0.26 -19.08 -35.20
C THR A 42 0.08 -19.49 -33.73
N ASN A 43 0.89 -20.43 -33.28
CA ASN A 43 0.96 -20.86 -31.88
C ASN A 43 1.89 -19.97 -31.03
N GLU A 44 2.35 -18.87 -31.61
CA GLU A 44 3.33 -17.99 -31.02
C GLU A 44 2.66 -17.12 -29.95
N ILE A 45 3.26 -17.10 -28.77
CA ILE A 45 2.75 -16.41 -27.59
C ILE A 45 3.84 -15.53 -26.99
N ILE A 46 3.40 -14.50 -26.28
CA ILE A 46 4.23 -13.71 -25.38
C ILE A 46 3.94 -14.18 -23.96
N VAL A 47 5.00 -14.55 -23.24
CA VAL A 47 4.94 -14.83 -21.81
C VAL A 47 5.59 -13.67 -21.08
N ALA A 48 4.79 -12.98 -20.26
CA ALA A 48 5.24 -11.91 -19.37
C ALA A 48 5.17 -12.42 -17.92
N ASN A 49 6.34 -12.71 -17.35
CA ASN A 49 6.46 -12.94 -15.91
C ASN A 49 6.64 -11.57 -15.24
N LEU A 50 5.67 -11.17 -14.43
CA LEU A 50 5.71 -9.91 -13.70
C LEU A 50 6.57 -9.99 -12.41
N GLY A 51 7.10 -11.17 -12.11
CA GLY A 51 8.06 -11.41 -11.04
C GLY A 51 7.49 -11.20 -9.66
N VAL A 52 8.03 -10.24 -8.91
CA VAL A 52 7.63 -9.95 -7.53
C VAL A 52 7.13 -8.52 -7.42
N LEU A 53 5.91 -8.37 -6.88
CA LEU A 53 5.33 -7.08 -6.52
C LEU A 53 5.65 -6.79 -5.06
N THR A 54 6.29 -5.65 -4.82
CA THR A 54 6.52 -5.14 -3.48
C THR A 54 5.76 -3.84 -3.25
N VAL A 55 5.14 -3.71 -2.08
CA VAL A 55 4.53 -2.47 -1.62
C VAL A 55 5.04 -2.18 -0.23
N SER A 56 5.70 -1.04 -0.07
CA SER A 56 6.15 -0.57 1.25
C SER A 56 5.74 0.87 1.47
N ASN A 57 5.48 1.25 2.70
CA ASN A 57 5.42 2.65 3.08
C ASN A 57 6.43 2.94 4.20
N GLN A 58 6.78 4.21 4.34
CA GLN A 58 7.58 4.68 5.46
C GLN A 58 6.68 5.47 6.38
N ASN A 59 6.58 5.04 7.64
CA ASN A 59 5.81 5.76 8.65
C ASN A 59 6.45 7.13 8.89
N GLN A 60 5.77 8.18 8.42
CA GLN A 60 6.21 9.56 8.55
C GLN A 60 5.82 10.22 9.88
N ALA A 61 5.19 9.49 10.82
CA ALA A 61 4.87 10.01 12.16
C ALA A 61 6.12 10.55 12.90
N SER A 62 7.31 10.06 12.55
CA SER A 62 8.59 10.58 13.05
C SER A 62 9.10 11.86 12.33
N ARG A 63 8.70 12.10 11.07
CA ARG A 63 9.04 13.33 10.32
C ARG A 63 8.17 14.51 10.73
N GLU A 64 6.99 14.21 11.29
CA GLU A 64 5.99 15.20 11.69
C GLU A 64 6.41 16.01 12.93
N LEU A 65 7.04 15.36 13.91
CA LEU A 65 7.55 16.04 15.10
C LEU A 65 8.66 17.06 14.78
N MET A 66 9.28 16.98 13.60
CA MET A 66 10.31 17.93 13.13
C MET A 66 9.76 19.07 12.25
N GLN A 67 8.49 19.02 11.82
CA GLN A 67 7.89 19.97 10.87
C GLN A 67 6.69 20.75 11.43
N GLN A 68 6.50 20.74 12.75
CA GLN A 68 5.49 21.54 13.43
C GLN A 68 5.82 23.05 13.36
N LYS A 69 5.69 23.65 12.16
CA LYS A 69 5.66 25.10 11.95
C LYS A 69 4.86 25.57 10.71
N SER A 70 4.08 24.72 10.05
CA SER A 70 3.19 25.17 8.97
C SER A 70 1.83 24.48 9.04
N GLY A 71 0.82 25.24 9.47
CA GLY A 71 -0.49 24.77 9.89
C GLY A 71 -1.47 24.33 8.81
N LEU A 72 -1.04 23.61 7.78
CA LEU A 72 -1.94 22.86 6.89
C LEU A 72 -1.22 21.57 6.48
N ARG A 73 -1.64 20.44 7.04
CA ARG A 73 -1.01 19.16 6.78
C ARG A 73 -2.02 18.11 6.37
N GLY A 74 -2.09 17.85 5.07
CA GLY A 74 -2.51 16.54 4.62
C GLY A 74 -1.34 15.60 4.83
N GLU A 75 -1.45 14.70 5.79
CA GLU A 75 -0.52 13.58 5.96
C GLU A 75 -0.80 12.58 4.82
N SER A 76 -0.14 12.79 3.67
CA SER A 76 -0.25 11.86 2.55
C SER A 76 0.72 10.73 2.79
N ASP A 77 0.21 9.53 3.05
CA ASP A 77 1.03 8.31 3.11
C ASP A 77 1.77 8.12 1.79
N VAL A 78 3.10 8.02 1.86
CA VAL A 78 3.95 7.77 0.69
C VAL A 78 4.20 6.28 0.58
N TYR A 79 3.64 5.69 -0.46
CA TYR A 79 3.83 4.28 -0.82
C TYR A 79 4.88 4.15 -1.92
N THR A 80 5.82 3.24 -1.74
CA THR A 80 6.76 2.78 -2.77
C THR A 80 6.27 1.44 -3.29
N ILE A 81 5.96 1.40 -4.58
CA ILE A 81 5.53 0.19 -5.28
C ILE A 81 6.66 -0.24 -6.22
N GLY A 82 7.11 -1.49 -6.11
CA GLY A 82 8.18 -2.05 -6.91
C GLY A 82 7.73 -3.30 -7.67
N LEU A 83 8.24 -3.46 -8.89
CA LEU A 83 8.16 -4.69 -9.67
C LEU A 83 9.60 -5.14 -9.98
N GLN A 84 9.94 -6.37 -9.60
CA GLN A 84 11.28 -6.93 -9.74
C GLN A 84 11.25 -8.26 -10.45
N ASP A 85 12.40 -8.68 -10.99
CA ASP A 85 12.58 -9.96 -11.68
C ASP A 85 11.60 -10.19 -12.84
N MET A 86 11.20 -9.10 -13.51
CA MET A 86 10.33 -9.16 -14.67
C MET A 86 11.07 -9.75 -15.87
N SER A 87 10.43 -10.68 -16.56
CA SER A 87 10.94 -11.24 -17.81
C SER A 87 9.84 -11.29 -18.87
N LEU A 88 10.20 -10.91 -20.10
CA LEU A 88 9.33 -10.98 -21.26
C LEU A 88 10.01 -11.81 -22.34
N PHE A 89 9.35 -12.87 -22.79
CA PHE A 89 9.87 -13.70 -23.86
C PHE A 89 8.76 -14.22 -24.77
N THR A 90 9.17 -14.56 -25.98
CA THR A 90 8.32 -15.23 -26.95
C THR A 90 8.48 -16.74 -26.81
N SER A 91 7.38 -17.48 -26.94
CA SER A 91 7.41 -18.94 -26.97
C SER A 91 6.32 -19.48 -27.89
N ASP A 92 6.30 -20.79 -28.08
CA ASP A 92 5.18 -21.51 -28.67
C ASP A 92 4.31 -22.10 -27.56
N ILE A 93 2.99 -21.98 -27.69
CA ILE A 93 2.04 -22.43 -26.67
C ILE A 93 2.13 -23.95 -26.37
N THR A 94 2.65 -24.74 -27.31
CA THR A 94 2.88 -26.17 -27.14
C THR A 94 4.01 -26.50 -26.17
N ASN A 95 4.86 -25.52 -25.82
CA ASN A 95 5.99 -25.70 -24.91
C ASN A 95 5.66 -25.33 -23.45
N LEU A 96 4.42 -24.95 -23.11
CA LEU A 96 4.02 -24.63 -21.73
C LEU A 96 3.64 -25.84 -20.86
N GLU A 97 3.55 -27.05 -21.43
CA GLU A 97 3.12 -28.27 -20.71
C GLU A 97 4.28 -29.17 -20.22
N GLN A 98 5.54 -28.69 -20.24
CA GLN A 98 6.72 -29.38 -19.70
C GLN A 98 7.27 -28.67 -18.46
#